data_AF-A0A1F5SK25-F1
#
_entry.id   AF-A0A1F5SK25-F1
#
_cell.length_a   1.000
_cell.length_b   1.000
_cell.length_c   1.000
_cell.angle_alpha   90.00
_cell.angle_beta   90.00
_cell.angle_gamma   90.00
#
_symmetry.space_group_name_H-M   'P 1'
#
loop_
_entity.id
_entity.type
_entity.pdbx_description
1 polymer ?
#
loop_
_entity_poly.entity_id
_entity_poly.type
_entity_poly.pdbx_seq_one_letter_code
_entity_poly.pdbx_strand_id
1 'polypeptide(L)'
;MIYYKSKIKKRQKSIPITREKTKMQKQKGGKRFVFNIFIFTFLWIAGIFLLPKAPVRAAALTNETIIAGINTERQKIELPPLTENKLLAEAAQNKAAVMFSAQEFAHNIDDKKFSAWIKESGYSYRVVGENLAINFSDTDPLFNAWLASPAHKQNILHADYIDIGIAVLRGDWQGEQTSIVVTEFAAPAPVAAAAHFPAFLSANNDSANREQFVPRTAGVPLLTSNLEENYLQSITQSEFNPESKQLPPVSIASQVNKNKTALRNYFSLAVEITLTYVYLMLLVVIIYFYTRSLAVFLQKIRLLNQEQYSR
;
A
#
# COMPACT_ATOMS: atom_id res chain seq x y z
N MET A 1 -61.52 75.58 -48.58
CA MET A 1 -61.03 74.23 -48.97
C MET A 1 -59.56 74.37 -49.31
N ILE A 2 -58.65 73.66 -48.63
CA ILE A 2 -57.42 73.04 -49.18
C ILE A 2 -56.59 72.57 -47.99
N TYR A 3 -56.28 71.27 -48.04
CA TYR A 3 -55.70 70.45 -47.01
C TYR A 3 -54.21 70.17 -47.32
N TYR A 4 -53.51 69.87 -46.24
CA TYR A 4 -52.06 69.75 -46.04
C TYR A 4 -51.39 68.55 -46.75
N LYS A 5 -50.10 68.64 -47.12
CA LYS A 5 -49.22 67.45 -47.19
C LYS A 5 -47.74 67.79 -46.93
N SER A 6 -47.14 66.97 -46.06
CA SER A 6 -45.97 67.24 -45.22
C SER A 6 -44.60 67.10 -45.90
N LYS A 7 -43.66 67.95 -45.46
CA LYS A 7 -42.20 67.81 -45.65
C LYS A 7 -41.65 66.58 -44.93
N ILE A 8 -40.89 65.74 -45.63
CA ILE A 8 -39.86 64.88 -45.04
C ILE A 8 -38.54 65.18 -45.75
N LYS A 9 -37.68 65.99 -45.12
CA LYS A 9 -36.26 66.11 -45.46
C LYS A 9 -35.52 64.98 -44.74
N LYS A 10 -35.10 63.93 -45.45
CA LYS A 10 -34.04 63.02 -44.94
C LYS A 10 -32.73 63.40 -45.61
N ARG A 11 -31.77 63.80 -44.77
CA ARG A 11 -30.42 64.21 -45.12
C ARG A 11 -29.68 63.07 -45.81
N GLN A 12 -29.22 63.32 -47.03
CA GLN A 12 -28.24 62.51 -47.73
C GLN A 12 -26.87 62.82 -47.10
N LYS A 13 -26.43 61.99 -46.14
CA LYS A 13 -25.03 61.88 -45.78
C LYS A 13 -24.51 60.62 -46.47
N SER A 14 -23.81 60.81 -47.57
CA SER A 14 -22.92 59.80 -48.13
C SER A 14 -21.92 59.38 -47.05
N ILE A 15 -22.09 58.17 -46.51
CA ILE A 15 -21.06 57.55 -45.69
C ILE A 15 -19.98 57.11 -46.68
N PRO A 16 -18.74 57.63 -46.60
CA PRO A 16 -17.66 57.13 -47.43
C PRO A 16 -17.41 55.69 -47.00
N ILE A 17 -17.67 54.72 -47.90
CA ILE A 17 -17.17 53.36 -47.75
C ILE A 17 -15.65 53.47 -47.84
N THR A 18 -15.02 53.67 -46.69
CA THR A 18 -13.58 53.60 -46.57
C THR A 18 -13.24 52.16 -46.91
N ARG A 19 -12.57 51.91 -48.04
CA ARG A 19 -11.84 50.66 -48.26
C ARG A 19 -10.74 50.63 -47.20
N GLU A 20 -11.12 50.26 -45.99
CA GLU A 20 -10.17 49.88 -44.97
C GLU A 20 -9.52 48.62 -45.50
N LYS A 21 -8.34 48.77 -46.12
CA LYS A 21 -7.46 47.66 -46.43
C LYS A 21 -7.31 46.93 -45.10
N THR A 22 -8.00 45.80 -44.93
CA THR A 22 -7.79 44.89 -43.83
C THR A 22 -6.36 44.41 -43.99
N LYS A 23 -5.42 45.17 -43.42
CA LYS A 23 -4.09 44.67 -43.11
C LYS A 23 -4.38 43.49 -42.22
N MET A 24 -4.33 42.28 -42.78
CA MET A 24 -4.16 41.05 -42.04
C MET A 24 -2.96 41.30 -41.14
N GLN A 25 -3.23 41.72 -39.91
CA GLN A 25 -2.22 42.07 -38.94
C GLN A 25 -1.43 40.79 -38.75
N LYS A 26 -0.23 40.73 -39.34
CA LYS A 26 0.62 39.54 -39.36
C LYS A 26 0.86 39.16 -37.92
N GLN A 27 0.08 38.18 -37.44
CA GLN A 27 -0.19 37.95 -36.03
C GLN A 27 1.05 37.30 -35.39
N LYS A 28 2.02 38.13 -35.01
CA LYS A 28 3.30 37.73 -34.40
C LYS A 28 3.12 37.07 -33.02
N GLY A 29 1.93 37.13 -32.41
CA GLY A 29 1.66 36.63 -31.06
C GLY A 29 1.61 35.10 -30.93
N GLY A 30 1.08 34.38 -31.93
CA GLY A 30 0.89 32.92 -31.82
C GLY A 30 2.19 32.13 -31.73
N LYS A 31 3.25 32.58 -32.42
CA LYS A 31 4.57 31.92 -32.35
C LYS A 31 5.22 32.07 -30.97
N ARG A 32 5.02 33.22 -30.31
CA ARG A 32 5.52 33.48 -28.96
C ARG A 32 4.77 32.66 -27.91
N PHE A 33 3.46 32.48 -28.10
CA PHE A 33 2.65 31.64 -27.22
C PHE A 33 3.11 30.17 -27.25
N VAL A 34 3.27 29.60 -28.43
CA VAL A 34 3.76 28.22 -28.60
C VAL A 34 5.20 28.08 -28.07
N PHE A 35 6.07 29.04 -28.36
CA PHE A 35 7.45 29.03 -27.86
C PHE A 35 7.53 29.06 -26.32
N ASN A 36 6.70 29.86 -25.66
CA ASN A 36 6.64 29.91 -24.20
C ASN A 36 6.16 28.59 -23.59
N ILE A 37 5.19 27.90 -24.20
CA ILE A 37 4.77 26.56 -23.76
C ILE A 37 5.95 25.60 -23.75
N PHE A 38 6.74 25.56 -24.83
CA PHE A 38 7.93 24.70 -24.90
C PHE A 38 8.98 25.04 -23.82
N ILE A 39 9.19 26.32 -23.52
CA ILE A 39 10.09 26.75 -22.44
C ILE A 39 9.57 26.29 -21.07
N PHE A 40 8.29 26.50 -20.77
CA PHE A 40 7.72 26.09 -19.48
C PHE A 40 7.71 24.55 -19.33
N THR A 41 7.45 23.80 -20.39
CA THR A 41 7.57 22.34 -20.39
C THR A 41 9.01 21.89 -20.15
N PHE A 42 9.99 22.52 -20.82
CA PHE A 42 11.41 22.20 -20.60
C PHE A 42 11.84 22.50 -19.16
N LEU A 43 11.43 23.65 -18.61
CA LEU A 43 11.71 24.01 -17.22
C LEU A 43 11.00 23.11 -16.20
N TRP A 44 9.80 22.62 -16.51
CA TRP A 44 9.07 21.68 -15.65
C TRP A 44 9.71 20.29 -15.64
N ILE A 45 10.09 19.78 -16.82
CA ILE A 45 10.84 18.52 -16.96
C ILE A 45 12.18 18.63 -16.24
N ALA A 46 12.96 19.69 -16.51
CA ALA A 46 14.21 19.95 -15.81
C ALA A 46 14.00 20.02 -14.30
N GLY A 47 12.93 20.71 -13.85
CA GLY A 47 12.52 20.82 -12.46
C GLY A 47 12.28 19.47 -11.79
N ILE A 48 11.59 18.53 -12.44
CA ILE A 48 11.38 17.16 -11.92
C ILE A 48 12.70 16.42 -11.71
N PHE A 49 13.68 16.58 -12.61
CA PHE A 49 15.00 15.97 -12.48
C PHE A 49 15.92 16.71 -11.49
N LEU A 50 15.61 17.98 -11.17
CA LEU A 50 16.30 18.83 -10.21
C LEU A 50 15.66 18.85 -8.82
N LEU A 51 14.46 18.26 -8.64
CA LEU A 51 13.90 18.02 -7.31
C LEU A 51 14.91 17.20 -6.52
N PRO A 52 15.22 17.58 -5.26
CA PRO A 52 16.04 16.74 -4.41
C PRO A 52 15.37 15.37 -4.41
N LYS A 53 16.12 14.34 -4.82
CA LYS A 53 15.74 12.95 -4.61
C LYS A 53 15.53 12.85 -3.10
N ALA A 54 14.28 12.98 -2.64
CA ALA A 54 13.97 12.69 -1.26
C ALA A 54 14.52 11.27 -1.08
N PRO A 55 15.48 11.04 -0.17
CA PRO A 55 15.86 9.68 0.11
C PRO A 55 14.54 9.01 0.50
N VAL A 56 14.12 7.99 -0.27
CA VAL A 56 13.12 7.05 0.21
C VAL A 56 13.83 6.40 1.38
N ARG A 57 13.72 7.03 2.56
CA ARG A 57 14.32 6.51 3.78
C ARG A 57 13.51 5.26 4.04
N ALA A 58 14.16 4.11 3.87
CA ALA A 58 13.54 2.85 4.25
C ALA A 58 13.06 3.00 5.69
N ALA A 59 11.88 2.44 5.99
CA ALA A 59 11.31 2.57 7.31
C ALA A 59 12.29 2.02 8.35
N ALA A 60 12.52 2.78 9.42
CA ALA A 60 13.46 2.40 10.47
C ALA A 60 13.05 1.04 11.07
N LEU A 61 14.03 0.16 11.32
CA LEU A 61 13.75 -1.15 11.91
C LEU A 61 13.32 -1.03 13.37
N THR A 62 12.00 -1.01 13.58
CA THR A 62 11.31 -0.93 14.88
C THR A 62 10.12 -1.89 14.92
N ASN A 63 9.69 -2.30 16.12
CA ASN A 63 8.49 -3.14 16.30
C ASN A 63 7.25 -2.56 15.59
N GLU A 64 6.99 -1.26 15.76
CA GLU A 64 5.82 -0.58 15.17
C GLU A 64 5.80 -0.66 13.64
N THR A 65 6.92 -0.36 12.99
CA THR A 65 7.01 -0.44 11.53
C THR A 65 6.84 -1.87 11.02
N ILE A 66 7.31 -2.87 11.79
CA ILE A 66 7.12 -4.28 11.46
C ILE A 66 5.65 -4.69 11.61
N ILE A 67 5.01 -4.38 12.73
CA ILE A 67 3.59 -4.71 12.91
C ILE A 67 2.73 -4.04 11.83
N ALA A 68 3.00 -2.77 11.51
CA ALA A 68 2.31 -2.05 10.44
C ALA A 68 2.50 -2.71 9.06
N GLY A 69 3.71 -3.15 8.72
CA GLY A 69 3.99 -3.86 7.47
C GLY A 69 3.26 -5.21 7.38
N ILE A 70 3.28 -6.00 8.45
CA ILE A 70 2.54 -7.28 8.53
C ILE A 70 1.04 -7.04 8.33
N ASN A 71 0.46 -6.08 9.05
CA ASN A 71 -0.96 -5.78 8.96
C ASN A 71 -1.36 -5.22 7.59
N THR A 72 -0.47 -4.50 6.91
CA THR A 72 -0.67 -4.07 5.52
C THR A 72 -0.80 -5.27 4.58
N GLU A 73 0.07 -6.28 4.71
CA GLU A 73 0.00 -7.48 3.87
C GLU A 73 -1.24 -8.34 4.18
N ARG A 74 -1.64 -8.43 5.45
CA ARG A 74 -2.86 -9.13 5.87
C ARG A 74 -4.11 -8.45 5.31
N GLN A 75 -4.16 -7.12 5.33
CA GLN A 75 -5.29 -6.36 4.80
C GLN A 75 -5.49 -6.56 3.29
N LYS A 76 -4.41 -6.77 2.51
CA LYS A 76 -4.50 -7.04 1.05
C LYS A 76 -5.30 -8.30 0.71
N ILE A 77 -5.40 -9.23 1.66
CA ILE A 77 -6.18 -10.47 1.53
C ILE A 77 -7.35 -10.51 2.51
N GLU A 78 -7.79 -9.34 2.99
CA GLU A 78 -8.96 -9.18 3.86
C GLU A 78 -8.86 -9.92 5.22
N LEU A 79 -7.64 -10.23 5.68
CA LEU A 79 -7.45 -10.77 7.02
C LEU A 79 -7.50 -9.68 8.09
N PRO A 80 -8.03 -9.99 9.28
CA PRO A 80 -7.96 -9.08 10.43
C PRO A 80 -6.51 -8.71 10.78
N PRO A 81 -6.26 -7.45 11.19
CA PRO A 81 -4.95 -7.05 11.68
C PRO A 81 -4.63 -7.78 12.99
N LEU A 82 -3.36 -8.09 13.19
CA LEU A 82 -2.84 -8.61 14.44
C LEU A 82 -2.71 -7.49 15.48
N THR A 83 -3.01 -7.83 16.72
CA THR A 83 -2.89 -6.93 17.88
C THR A 83 -1.60 -7.20 18.63
N GLU A 84 -0.87 -6.15 18.99
CA GLU A 84 0.36 -6.32 19.78
C GLU A 84 0.03 -6.87 21.18
N ASN A 85 0.73 -7.93 21.58
CA ASN A 85 0.58 -8.57 22.87
C ASN A 85 1.89 -8.51 23.66
N LYS A 86 1.82 -7.97 24.89
CA LYS A 86 3.00 -7.77 25.74
C LYS A 86 3.70 -9.07 26.15
N LEU A 87 2.95 -10.15 26.39
CA LEU A 87 3.52 -11.44 26.78
C LEU A 87 4.26 -12.09 25.61
N LEU A 88 3.76 -11.92 24.38
CA LEU A 88 4.47 -12.37 23.18
C LEU A 88 5.73 -11.52 22.92
N ALA A 89 5.65 -10.21 23.14
CA ALA A 89 6.82 -9.33 23.00
C ALA A 89 7.90 -9.67 24.04
N GLU A 90 7.51 -10.00 25.27
CA GLU A 90 8.42 -10.50 26.30
C GLU A 90 9.07 -11.83 25.90
N ALA A 91 8.30 -12.79 25.38
CA ALA A 91 8.84 -14.06 24.87
C ALA A 91 9.88 -13.82 23.76
N ALA A 92 9.55 -12.96 22.79
CA ALA A 92 10.44 -12.58 21.69
C ALA A 92 11.73 -11.92 22.21
N GLN A 93 11.63 -11.02 23.19
CA GLN A 93 12.76 -10.32 23.81
C GLN A 93 13.70 -11.29 24.53
N ASN A 94 13.14 -12.18 25.35
CA ASN A 94 13.89 -13.18 26.10
C ASN A 94 14.64 -14.11 25.16
N LYS A 95 13.97 -14.58 24.10
CA LYS A 95 14.59 -15.44 23.10
C LYS A 95 15.70 -14.71 22.33
N ALA A 96 15.46 -13.50 21.86
CA ALA A 96 16.47 -12.72 21.14
C ALA A 96 17.72 -12.46 22.01
N ALA A 97 17.53 -12.19 23.31
CA ALA A 97 18.63 -12.04 24.25
C ALA A 97 19.45 -13.33 24.39
N VAL A 98 18.78 -14.49 24.44
CA VAL A 98 19.44 -15.78 24.47
C VAL A 98 20.21 -16.04 23.17
N MET A 99 19.64 -15.75 22.00
CA MET A 99 20.35 -15.86 20.71
C MET A 99 21.66 -15.08 20.72
N PHE A 100 21.65 -13.82 21.20
CA PHE A 100 22.87 -13.04 21.35
C PHE A 100 23.85 -13.64 22.37
N SER A 101 23.37 -14.12 23.51
CA SER A 101 24.24 -14.69 24.55
C SER A 101 24.90 -16.00 24.11
N ALA A 102 24.16 -16.85 23.39
CA ALA A 102 24.61 -18.15 22.89
C ALA A 102 25.32 -18.03 21.53
N GLN A 103 25.23 -16.87 20.87
CA GLN A 103 25.71 -16.66 19.49
C GLN A 103 25.12 -17.70 18.52
N GLU A 104 23.85 -18.03 18.74
CA GLU A 104 23.11 -19.05 17.99
C GLU A 104 21.80 -18.49 17.44
N PHE A 105 21.62 -18.60 16.11
CA PHE A 105 20.44 -18.10 15.41
C PHE A 105 19.59 -19.29 14.94
N ALA A 106 18.68 -19.72 15.80
CA ALA A 106 17.87 -20.92 15.58
C ALA A 106 16.46 -20.77 16.18
N HIS A 107 15.49 -21.50 15.59
CA HIS A 107 14.14 -21.59 16.15
C HIS A 107 14.13 -22.32 17.50
N ASN A 108 15.00 -23.30 17.69
CA ASN A 108 15.15 -24.06 18.94
C ASN A 108 16.59 -23.90 19.43
N ILE A 109 16.77 -23.68 20.73
CA ILE A 109 18.09 -23.47 21.36
C ILE A 109 18.17 -24.44 22.55
N ASP A 110 19.21 -25.25 22.63
CA ASP A 110 19.41 -26.25 23.71
C ASP A 110 18.15 -27.09 24.01
N ASP A 111 17.60 -27.73 22.97
CA ASP A 111 16.35 -28.53 22.98
C ASP A 111 15.07 -27.76 23.35
N LYS A 112 15.17 -26.48 23.71
CA LYS A 112 14.03 -25.62 24.00
C LYS A 112 13.38 -25.16 22.71
N LYS A 113 12.15 -25.64 22.47
CA LYS A 113 11.31 -25.22 21.34
C LYS A 113 10.96 -23.73 21.42
N PHE A 114 10.79 -23.07 20.29
CA PHE A 114 10.35 -21.66 20.26
C PHE A 114 9.09 -21.40 21.11
N SER A 115 8.13 -22.33 21.05
CA SER A 115 6.85 -22.22 21.74
C SER A 115 6.96 -22.28 23.27
N ALA A 116 8.07 -22.79 23.82
CA ALA A 116 8.33 -22.76 25.25
C ALA A 116 8.55 -21.33 25.77
N TRP A 117 9.18 -20.45 24.99
CA TRP A 117 9.36 -19.04 25.35
C TRP A 117 8.01 -18.32 25.50
N ILE A 118 7.07 -18.60 24.59
CA ILE A 118 5.68 -18.08 24.64
C ILE A 118 4.96 -18.59 25.89
N LYS A 119 5.11 -19.89 26.20
CA LYS A 119 4.47 -20.49 27.38
C LYS A 119 5.03 -19.92 28.68
N GLU A 120 6.34 -19.71 28.76
CA GLU A 120 7.03 -19.17 29.93
C GLU A 120 6.68 -17.72 30.22
N SER A 121 6.33 -16.91 29.21
CA SER A 121 5.79 -15.56 29.44
C SER A 121 4.36 -15.57 30.00
N GLY A 122 3.74 -16.75 30.13
CA GLY A 122 2.38 -16.92 30.63
C GLY A 122 1.31 -16.78 29.56
N TYR A 123 1.68 -16.65 28.28
CA TYR A 123 0.70 -16.65 27.19
C TYR A 123 0.25 -18.08 26.89
N SER A 124 -1.03 -18.35 27.12
CA SER A 124 -1.65 -19.64 26.81
C SER A 124 -2.26 -19.60 25.41
N TYR A 125 -1.84 -20.48 24.51
CA TYR A 125 -2.15 -20.42 23.09
C TYR A 125 -2.84 -21.68 22.56
N ARG A 126 -3.64 -21.53 21.49
CA ARG A 126 -4.14 -22.63 20.66
C ARG A 126 -3.26 -22.89 19.44
N VAL A 127 -2.70 -21.82 18.87
CA VAL A 127 -1.84 -21.86 17.69
C VAL A 127 -0.76 -20.80 17.84
N VAL A 128 0.46 -21.12 17.41
CA VAL A 128 1.63 -20.24 17.45
C VAL A 128 2.48 -20.42 16.21
N GLY A 129 3.23 -19.38 15.87
CA GLY A 129 4.27 -19.45 14.84
C GLY A 129 5.33 -18.38 15.08
N GLU A 130 6.48 -18.53 14.42
CA GLU A 130 7.61 -17.64 14.58
C GLU A 130 8.21 -17.25 13.22
N ASN A 131 8.57 -15.97 13.08
CA ASN A 131 9.51 -15.51 12.07
C ASN A 131 10.77 -14.96 12.73
N LEU A 132 11.93 -15.36 12.19
CA LEU A 132 13.24 -14.86 12.60
C LEU A 132 13.89 -14.05 11.46
N ALA A 133 14.66 -13.04 11.83
CA ALA A 133 15.56 -12.35 10.89
C ALA A 133 16.82 -11.88 11.61
N ILE A 134 17.94 -11.82 10.88
CA ILE A 134 19.22 -11.34 11.40
C ILE A 134 19.88 -10.40 10.38
N ASN A 135 20.61 -9.42 10.90
CA ASN A 135 21.43 -8.48 10.12
C ASN A 135 20.62 -7.58 9.16
N PHE A 136 19.51 -7.04 9.64
CA PHE A 136 18.72 -6.02 8.93
C PHE A 136 18.86 -4.64 9.58
N SER A 137 18.96 -3.58 8.78
CA SER A 137 18.98 -2.20 9.30
C SER A 137 17.63 -1.50 9.17
N ASP A 138 16.81 -1.94 8.22
CA ASP A 138 15.55 -1.31 7.82
C ASP A 138 14.44 -2.34 7.66
N THR A 139 13.19 -1.88 7.79
CA THR A 139 11.99 -2.71 7.76
C THR A 139 11.63 -3.18 6.34
N ASP A 140 11.78 -2.33 5.31
CA ASP A 140 11.40 -2.71 3.94
C ASP A 140 12.24 -3.89 3.39
N PRO A 141 13.58 -3.91 3.54
CA PRO A 141 14.37 -5.06 3.12
C PRO A 141 14.03 -6.35 3.87
N LEU A 142 13.71 -6.24 5.16
CA LEU A 142 13.27 -7.36 6.01
C LEU A 142 11.95 -7.94 5.50
N PHE A 143 10.94 -7.10 5.27
CA PHE A 143 9.64 -7.56 4.74
C PHE A 143 9.78 -8.26 3.41
N ASN A 144 10.55 -7.66 2.50
CA ASN A 144 10.79 -8.25 1.19
C ASN A 144 11.46 -9.63 1.31
N ALA A 145 12.33 -9.84 2.30
CA ALA A 145 12.95 -11.14 2.54
C ALA A 145 11.92 -12.16 3.08
N TRP A 146 11.11 -11.79 4.07
CA TRP A 146 10.05 -12.66 4.58
C TRP A 146 8.99 -13.00 3.55
N LEU A 147 8.51 -12.03 2.77
CA LEU A 147 7.49 -12.28 1.73
C LEU A 147 8.02 -13.13 0.56
N ALA A 148 9.33 -13.09 0.29
CA ALA A 148 9.96 -13.96 -0.70
C ALA A 148 10.14 -15.40 -0.21
N SER A 149 10.07 -15.64 1.11
CA SER A 149 10.16 -16.95 1.71
C SER A 149 8.76 -17.54 1.95
N PRO A 150 8.41 -18.68 1.35
CA PRO A 150 7.08 -19.28 1.52
C PRO A 150 6.70 -19.53 2.99
N ALA A 151 7.63 -20.03 3.80
CA ALA A 151 7.39 -20.32 5.22
C ALA A 151 7.12 -19.05 6.04
N HIS A 152 7.98 -18.03 5.92
CA HIS A 152 7.77 -16.76 6.63
C HIS A 152 6.49 -16.05 6.19
N LYS A 153 6.20 -16.07 4.88
CA LYS A 153 4.96 -15.51 4.33
C LYS A 153 3.73 -16.25 4.85
N GLN A 154 3.78 -17.56 4.99
CA GLN A 154 2.68 -18.35 5.55
C GLN A 154 2.34 -17.91 6.97
N ASN A 155 3.33 -17.62 7.82
CA ASN A 155 3.09 -17.09 9.16
C ASN A 155 2.42 -15.70 9.12
N ILE A 156 2.92 -14.77 8.30
CA ILE A 156 2.36 -13.41 8.14
C ILE A 156 0.87 -13.48 7.75
N LEU A 157 0.53 -14.40 6.85
CA LEU A 157 -0.82 -14.55 6.27
C LEU A 157 -1.66 -15.65 6.93
N HIS A 158 -1.23 -16.19 8.08
CA HIS A 158 -2.00 -17.23 8.74
C HIS A 158 -3.27 -16.63 9.36
N ALA A 159 -4.43 -17.13 8.96
CA ALA A 159 -5.73 -16.55 9.31
C ALA A 159 -6.06 -16.68 10.81
N ASP A 160 -5.63 -17.77 11.45
CA ASP A 160 -5.97 -18.02 12.85
C ASP A 160 -5.23 -17.14 13.86
N TYR A 161 -4.13 -16.49 13.47
CA TYR A 161 -3.40 -15.59 14.38
C TYR A 161 -4.20 -14.31 14.61
N ILE A 162 -4.22 -13.86 15.86
CA ILE A 162 -4.86 -12.60 16.28
C ILE A 162 -3.91 -11.70 17.06
N ASP A 163 -2.88 -12.28 17.68
CA ASP A 163 -1.88 -11.58 18.48
C ASP A 163 -0.49 -11.67 17.85
N ILE A 164 0.32 -10.65 18.08
CA ILE A 164 1.72 -10.58 17.65
C ILE A 164 2.61 -9.98 18.75
N GLY A 165 3.82 -10.50 18.90
CA GLY A 165 4.88 -9.92 19.72
C GLY A 165 6.17 -9.85 18.94
N ILE A 166 6.89 -8.72 19.03
CA ILE A 166 8.13 -8.51 18.28
C ILE A 166 9.21 -8.02 19.23
N ALA A 167 10.43 -8.51 19.01
CA ALA A 167 11.63 -7.93 19.58
C ALA A 167 12.67 -7.65 18.49
N VAL A 168 13.13 -6.41 18.41
CA VAL A 168 14.27 -6.00 17.58
C VAL A 168 15.43 -5.67 18.53
N LEU A 169 16.37 -6.60 18.67
CA LEU A 169 17.57 -6.38 19.47
C LEU A 169 18.75 -6.07 18.57
N ARG A 170 19.65 -5.20 19.04
CA ARG A 170 20.93 -4.92 18.41
C ARG A 170 22.03 -5.23 19.41
N GLY A 171 23.09 -5.87 18.95
CA GLY A 171 24.19 -6.29 19.81
C GLY A 171 25.38 -6.78 19.01
N ASP A 172 26.43 -7.15 19.74
CA ASP A 172 27.58 -7.81 19.14
C ASP A 172 27.22 -9.24 18.74
N TRP A 173 27.47 -9.56 17.48
CA TRP A 173 27.35 -10.91 16.93
C TRP A 173 28.66 -11.25 16.25
N GLN A 174 29.44 -12.13 16.88
CA GLN A 174 30.73 -12.59 16.39
C GLN A 174 31.70 -11.43 16.08
N GLY A 175 31.66 -10.37 16.88
CA GLY A 175 32.49 -9.17 16.72
C GLY A 175 31.91 -8.07 15.82
N GLU A 176 30.70 -8.27 15.28
CA GLU A 176 30.03 -7.31 14.40
C GLU A 176 28.70 -6.82 15.00
N GLN A 177 28.42 -5.53 14.88
CA GLN A 177 27.13 -4.98 15.32
C GLN A 177 26.01 -5.46 14.40
N THR A 178 25.12 -6.27 14.97
CA THR A 178 24.08 -6.99 14.23
C THR A 178 22.72 -6.79 14.90
N SER A 179 21.66 -6.83 14.11
CA SER A 179 20.29 -6.90 14.62
C SER A 179 19.74 -8.32 14.57
N ILE A 180 18.95 -8.70 15.56
CA ILE A 180 18.10 -9.90 15.54
C ILE A 180 16.66 -9.45 15.72
N VAL A 181 15.78 -9.96 14.87
CA VAL A 181 14.35 -9.77 14.93
C VAL A 181 13.70 -11.11 15.22
N VAL A 182 12.99 -11.19 16.35
CA VAL A 182 12.12 -12.30 16.69
C VAL A 182 10.69 -11.81 16.60
N THR A 183 9.84 -12.54 15.89
CA THR A 183 8.41 -12.24 15.76
C THR A 183 7.60 -13.48 16.10
N GLU A 184 6.85 -13.39 17.19
CA GLU A 184 5.96 -14.43 17.68
C GLU A 184 4.52 -14.09 17.29
N PHE A 185 3.86 -15.05 16.65
CA PHE A 185 2.45 -14.98 16.29
C PHE A 185 1.66 -15.94 17.15
N ALA A 186 0.46 -15.56 17.58
CA ALA A 186 -0.38 -16.49 18.33
C ALA A 186 -1.88 -16.22 18.20
N ALA A 187 -2.65 -17.21 18.64
CA ALA A 187 -4.01 -17.01 19.11
C ALA A 187 -4.19 -17.65 20.48
N PRO A 188 -4.94 -17.01 21.39
CA PRO A 188 -5.08 -17.48 22.75
C PRO A 188 -5.83 -18.80 22.78
N ALA A 189 -5.51 -19.63 23.77
CA ALA A 189 -6.29 -20.83 24.06
C ALA A 189 -7.75 -20.41 24.36
N PRO A 190 -8.75 -21.21 23.95
CA PRO A 190 -10.12 -20.94 24.34
C PRO A 190 -10.19 -20.87 25.87
N VAL A 191 -10.69 -19.76 26.40
CA VAL A 191 -11.03 -19.70 27.82
C VAL A 191 -12.16 -20.72 28.00
N ALA A 192 -11.90 -21.80 28.74
CA ALA A 192 -12.95 -22.73 29.13
C ALA A 192 -14.06 -21.88 29.76
N ALA A 193 -15.24 -21.83 29.11
CA ALA A 193 -16.36 -21.05 29.61
C ALA A 193 -16.57 -21.44 31.07
N ALA A 194 -16.33 -20.50 31.97
CA ALA A 194 -16.50 -20.72 33.39
C ALA A 194 -17.91 -21.27 33.59
N ALA A 195 -18.01 -22.51 34.05
CA ALA A 195 -19.25 -23.12 34.51
C ALA A 195 -19.68 -22.37 35.78
N HIS A 196 -20.20 -21.17 35.61
CA HIS A 196 -20.85 -20.34 36.63
C HIS A 196 -22.12 -19.80 35.98
N PHE A 197 -23.11 -20.67 35.84
CA PHE A 197 -24.49 -20.19 35.84
C PHE A 197 -24.79 -19.78 37.28
N PRO A 198 -25.06 -18.49 37.59
CA PRO A 198 -25.73 -18.18 38.84
C PRO A 198 -27.10 -18.87 38.80
N ALA A 199 -27.34 -19.77 39.76
CA ALA A 199 -28.64 -20.37 39.97
C ALA A 199 -29.62 -19.28 40.41
N PHE A 200 -30.27 -18.61 39.46
CA PHE A 200 -31.48 -17.86 39.72
C PHE A 200 -32.65 -18.85 39.78
N LEU A 201 -32.84 -19.44 40.96
CA LEU A 201 -34.15 -19.90 41.38
C LEU A 201 -34.93 -18.67 41.85
N SER A 202 -35.89 -18.22 41.05
CA SER A 202 -37.10 -17.62 41.58
C SER A 202 -38.28 -18.02 40.72
N ALA A 203 -39.28 -18.57 41.39
CA ALA A 203 -40.50 -19.16 40.87
C ALA A 203 -41.28 -18.21 39.97
N ASN A 204 -41.94 -18.77 38.95
CA ASN A 204 -43.39 -18.63 38.81
C ASN A 204 -43.93 -19.75 37.92
N ASN A 205 -45.01 -20.36 38.43
CA ASN A 205 -45.85 -21.33 37.75
C ASN A 205 -46.43 -20.69 36.48
N ASP A 206 -46.25 -21.35 35.34
CA ASP A 206 -47.38 -21.60 34.46
C ASP A 206 -47.13 -22.84 33.60
N SER A 207 -48.13 -23.71 33.63
CA SER A 207 -48.17 -24.97 32.92
C SER A 207 -48.64 -24.72 31.49
N ALA A 208 -47.89 -25.24 30.51
CA ALA A 208 -48.29 -25.66 29.16
C ALA A 208 -47.30 -25.19 28.08
N ASN A 209 -46.21 -25.93 27.88
CA ASN A 209 -45.98 -26.60 26.60
C ASN A 209 -44.80 -27.57 26.72
N ARG A 210 -45.07 -28.85 26.54
CA ARG A 210 -44.08 -29.93 26.66
C ARG A 210 -43.64 -30.33 25.26
N GLU A 211 -42.76 -29.55 24.64
CA GLU A 211 -42.00 -30.03 23.49
C GLU A 211 -40.76 -30.76 24.03
N GLN A 212 -40.73 -32.07 23.78
CA GLN A 212 -39.66 -32.99 24.16
C GLN A 212 -38.36 -32.60 23.44
N PHE A 213 -37.46 -31.90 24.13
CA PHE A 213 -36.07 -31.84 23.71
C PHE A 213 -35.37 -33.13 24.14
N VAL A 214 -35.36 -34.12 23.25
CA VAL A 214 -34.49 -35.29 23.36
C VAL A 214 -33.05 -34.83 23.09
N PRO A 215 -32.09 -35.00 24.01
CA PRO A 215 -30.70 -34.74 23.68
C PRO A 215 -30.24 -35.83 22.72
N ARG A 216 -30.18 -35.51 21.43
CA ARG A 216 -29.52 -36.36 20.45
C ARG A 216 -28.03 -36.29 20.75
N THR A 217 -27.51 -37.34 21.37
CA THR A 217 -26.09 -37.67 21.46
C THR A 217 -25.45 -37.62 20.08
N ALA A 218 -24.86 -36.48 19.73
CA ALA A 218 -23.83 -36.40 18.72
C ALA A 218 -22.50 -36.44 19.47
N GLY A 219 -22.00 -37.65 19.70
CA GLY A 219 -20.58 -37.86 19.95
C GLY A 219 -19.85 -37.45 18.68
N VAL A 220 -19.41 -36.20 18.61
CA VAL A 220 -18.29 -35.82 17.76
C VAL A 220 -17.06 -36.18 18.56
N PRO A 221 -16.22 -37.15 18.13
CA PRO A 221 -14.94 -37.34 18.77
C PRO A 221 -14.18 -36.02 18.64
N LEU A 222 -13.76 -35.46 19.77
CA LEU A 222 -12.78 -34.37 19.80
C LEU A 222 -11.51 -34.92 19.13
N LEU A 223 -11.35 -34.70 17.83
CA LEU A 223 -10.11 -34.90 17.07
C LEU A 223 -9.09 -33.84 17.55
N THR A 224 -8.65 -33.96 18.79
CA THR A 224 -7.66 -33.07 19.42
C THR A 224 -6.32 -33.76 19.62
N SER A 225 -6.21 -35.07 19.38
CA SER A 225 -5.02 -35.82 19.73
C SER A 225 -3.89 -35.74 18.70
N ASN A 226 -4.14 -35.27 17.46
CA ASN A 226 -3.16 -35.44 16.37
C ASN A 226 -2.88 -34.14 15.57
N LEU A 227 -3.38 -32.98 16.00
CA LEU A 227 -3.10 -31.70 15.32
C LEU A 227 -1.67 -31.23 15.54
N GLU A 228 -1.10 -31.48 16.73
CA GLU A 228 0.32 -31.26 17.02
C GLU A 228 1.20 -32.17 16.15
N GLU A 229 0.85 -33.45 16.01
CA GLU A 229 1.55 -34.39 15.11
C GLU A 229 1.45 -34.00 13.63
N ASN A 230 0.28 -33.57 13.16
CA ASN A 230 0.10 -33.14 11.76
C ASN A 230 0.84 -31.83 11.44
N TYR A 231 0.91 -30.89 12.39
CA TYR A 231 1.72 -29.68 12.24
C TYR A 231 3.22 -30.03 12.27
N LEU A 232 3.66 -30.83 13.24
CA LEU A 232 5.04 -31.31 13.33
C LEU A 232 5.46 -32.14 12.11
N GLN A 233 4.55 -32.89 11.48
CA GLN A 233 4.80 -33.62 10.23
C GLN A 233 5.01 -32.70 9.02
N SER A 234 4.29 -31.57 8.95
CA SER A 234 4.52 -30.59 7.88
C SER A 234 5.83 -29.82 8.06
N ILE A 235 6.31 -29.65 9.30
CA ILE A 235 7.63 -29.07 9.59
C ILE A 235 8.76 -30.08 9.36
N THR A 236 8.61 -31.33 9.83
CA THR A 236 9.66 -32.37 9.68
C THR A 236 9.90 -32.81 8.25
N GLN A 237 8.89 -32.73 7.35
CA GLN A 237 9.13 -32.98 5.92
C GLN A 237 9.96 -31.89 5.22
N SER A 238 10.08 -30.70 5.83
CA SER A 238 11.01 -29.65 5.34
C SER A 238 12.43 -29.79 5.90
N GLU A 239 12.65 -30.73 6.83
CA GLU A 239 13.89 -30.91 7.59
C GLU A 239 14.54 -32.29 7.32
N PHE A 240 14.93 -32.55 6.07
CA PHE A 240 16.08 -33.41 5.81
C PHE A 240 16.77 -33.03 4.49
N ASN A 241 17.43 -31.89 4.49
CA ASN A 241 18.59 -31.70 3.62
C ASN A 241 19.80 -31.30 4.47
N PRO A 242 20.78 -32.20 4.69
CA PRO A 242 21.92 -31.94 5.57
C PRO A 242 22.90 -30.87 5.04
N GLU A 243 22.62 -30.24 3.89
CA GLU A 243 23.39 -29.12 3.35
C GLU A 243 22.96 -27.72 3.83
N SER A 244 21.90 -27.56 4.63
CA SER A 244 21.43 -26.23 5.07
C SER A 244 22.17 -25.63 6.27
N LYS A 245 23.26 -26.25 6.75
CA LYS A 245 24.06 -25.75 7.89
C LYS A 245 24.80 -24.43 7.65
N GLN A 246 24.68 -23.85 6.47
CA GLN A 246 24.96 -22.44 6.23
C GLN A 246 23.78 -21.85 5.48
N LEU A 247 23.14 -20.83 6.06
CA LEU A 247 22.43 -19.87 5.23
C LEU A 247 23.38 -19.46 4.10
N PRO A 248 22.94 -19.43 2.83
CA PRO A 248 23.79 -18.91 1.77
C PRO A 248 24.25 -17.51 2.19
N PRO A 249 25.53 -17.16 2.00
CA PRO A 249 26.01 -15.83 2.34
C PRO A 249 25.04 -14.84 1.70
N VAL A 250 24.52 -13.90 2.50
CA VAL A 250 23.69 -12.80 2.00
C VAL A 250 24.56 -12.07 0.99
N SER A 251 24.45 -12.48 -0.27
CA SER A 251 25.31 -11.94 -1.31
C SER A 251 24.98 -10.47 -1.41
N ILE A 252 26.00 -9.63 -1.33
CA ILE A 252 25.91 -8.19 -1.62
C ILE A 252 25.23 -7.96 -2.99
N ALA A 253 25.29 -8.95 -3.90
CA ALA A 253 24.54 -8.99 -5.16
C ALA A 253 23.00 -8.88 -5.01
N SER A 254 22.40 -9.41 -3.93
CA SER A 254 20.97 -9.26 -3.65
C SER A 254 20.59 -7.81 -3.25
N GLN A 255 21.46 -7.14 -2.47
CA GLN A 255 21.28 -5.71 -2.16
C GLN A 255 21.46 -4.82 -3.40
N VAL A 256 22.42 -5.15 -4.28
CA VAL A 256 22.64 -4.45 -5.57
C VAL A 256 21.44 -4.60 -6.51
N ASN A 257 20.76 -5.75 -6.52
CA ASN A 257 19.58 -5.97 -7.36
C ASN A 257 18.32 -5.28 -6.81
N LYS A 258 18.17 -5.09 -5.49
CA LYS A 258 17.02 -4.40 -4.89
C LYS A 258 17.08 -2.87 -5.06
N ASN A 259 18.28 -2.28 -5.08
CA ASN A 259 18.47 -0.88 -5.48
C ASN A 259 18.02 -0.62 -6.94
N LYS A 260 18.07 -1.62 -7.83
CA LYS A 260 17.49 -1.49 -9.18
C LYS A 260 15.96 -1.43 -9.15
N THR A 261 15.30 -2.13 -8.25
CA THR A 261 13.82 -2.18 -8.19
C THR A 261 13.22 -0.87 -7.66
N ALA A 262 13.80 -0.28 -6.61
CA ALA A 262 13.39 1.04 -6.13
C ALA A 262 13.65 2.14 -7.19
N LEU A 263 14.79 2.07 -7.89
CA LEU A 263 15.09 2.96 -9.01
C LEU A 263 14.10 2.77 -10.17
N ARG A 264 13.70 1.52 -10.47
CA ARG A 264 12.71 1.20 -11.50
C ARG A 264 11.31 1.70 -11.16
N ASN A 265 10.90 1.63 -9.89
CA ASN A 265 9.59 2.13 -9.45
C ASN A 265 9.53 3.66 -9.52
N TYR A 266 10.60 4.35 -9.10
CA TYR A 266 10.71 5.80 -9.27
C TYR A 266 10.74 6.20 -10.75
N PHE A 267 11.51 5.49 -11.56
CA PHE A 267 11.58 5.73 -13.00
C PHE A 267 10.22 5.51 -13.67
N SER A 268 9.49 4.45 -13.31
CA SER A 268 8.15 4.16 -13.84
C SER A 268 7.15 5.26 -13.48
N LEU A 269 7.12 5.67 -12.20
CA LEU A 269 6.23 6.74 -11.74
C LEU A 269 6.57 8.09 -12.40
N ALA A 270 7.86 8.42 -12.52
CA ALA A 270 8.31 9.64 -13.20
C ALA A 270 7.93 9.63 -14.68
N VAL A 271 8.04 8.48 -15.36
CA VAL A 271 7.62 8.31 -16.76
C VAL A 271 6.10 8.51 -16.89
N GLU A 272 5.29 7.91 -16.02
CA GLU A 272 3.83 8.07 -16.04
C GLU A 272 3.40 9.54 -15.82
N ILE A 273 3.99 10.22 -14.84
CA ILE A 273 3.75 11.65 -14.58
C ILE A 273 4.18 12.51 -15.79
N THR A 274 5.31 12.18 -16.40
CA THR A 274 5.80 12.90 -17.57
C THR A 274 4.87 12.71 -18.77
N LEU A 275 4.41 11.48 -19.03
CA LEU A 275 3.48 11.18 -20.12
C LEU A 275 2.14 11.91 -19.93
N THR A 276 1.55 11.84 -18.73
CA THR A 276 0.29 12.54 -18.43
C THR A 276 0.40 14.05 -18.62
N TYR A 277 1.51 14.67 -18.19
CA TYR A 277 1.77 16.08 -18.44
C TYR A 277 1.90 16.41 -19.93
N VAL A 278 2.63 15.59 -20.70
CA VAL A 278 2.77 15.77 -22.17
C VAL A 278 1.41 15.67 -22.86
N TYR A 279 0.56 14.73 -22.47
CA TYR A 279 -0.81 14.62 -22.98
C TYR A 279 -1.64 15.87 -22.68
N LEU A 280 -1.56 16.41 -21.46
CA LEU A 280 -2.28 17.62 -21.07
C LEU A 280 -1.80 18.85 -21.87
N MET A 281 -0.50 18.98 -22.12
CA MET A 281 0.05 20.03 -22.96
C MET A 281 -0.36 19.89 -24.43
N LEU A 282 -0.33 18.68 -24.99
CA LEU A 282 -0.84 18.40 -26.33
C LEU A 282 -2.31 18.80 -26.45
N LEU A 283 -3.12 18.47 -25.46
CA LEU A 283 -4.53 18.84 -25.40
C LEU A 283 -4.73 20.36 -25.38
N VAL A 284 -3.94 21.10 -24.59
CA VAL A 284 -3.97 22.58 -24.59
C VAL A 284 -3.60 23.15 -25.96
N VAL A 285 -2.58 22.60 -26.62
CA VAL A 285 -2.17 23.02 -27.97
C VAL A 285 -3.27 22.74 -29.00
N ILE A 286 -3.89 21.56 -28.95
CA ILE A 286 -5.01 21.19 -29.83
C ILE A 286 -6.19 22.15 -29.62
N ILE A 287 -6.57 22.41 -28.37
CA ILE A 287 -7.65 23.36 -28.03
C ILE A 287 -7.33 24.76 -28.56
N TYR A 288 -6.08 25.22 -28.41
CA TYR A 288 -5.65 26.52 -28.94
C TYR A 288 -5.81 26.61 -30.46
N PHE A 289 -5.36 25.59 -31.21
CA PHE A 289 -5.53 25.57 -32.66
C PHE A 289 -6.99 25.45 -33.08
N TYR A 290 -7.77 24.64 -32.37
CA TYR A 290 -9.20 24.45 -32.65
C TYR A 290 -9.98 25.75 -32.45
N THR A 291 -9.84 26.39 -31.28
CA THR A 291 -10.51 27.67 -30.97
C THR A 291 -10.12 28.77 -31.96
N ARG A 292 -8.86 28.81 -32.38
CA ARG A 292 -8.39 29.76 -33.40
C ARG A 292 -8.96 29.47 -34.79
N SER A 293 -8.97 28.21 -35.21
CA SER A 293 -9.56 27.78 -36.48
C SER A 293 -11.05 28.13 -36.52
N LEU A 294 -11.77 27.84 -35.44
CA LEU A 294 -13.17 28.18 -35.26
C LEU A 294 -13.40 29.69 -35.36
N ALA A 295 -12.58 30.52 -34.71
CA ALA A 295 -12.71 31.98 -34.79
C ALA A 295 -12.55 32.51 -36.23
N VAL A 296 -11.59 31.99 -37.00
CA VAL A 296 -11.39 32.37 -38.41
C VAL A 296 -12.58 31.94 -39.27
N PHE A 297 -13.08 30.72 -39.05
CA PHE A 297 -14.25 30.20 -39.76
C PHE A 297 -15.51 31.04 -39.49
N LEU A 298 -15.78 31.35 -38.22
CA LEU A 298 -16.88 32.21 -37.81
C LEU A 298 -16.76 33.63 -38.40
N GLN A 299 -15.55 34.19 -38.45
CA GLN A 299 -15.32 35.47 -39.11
C GLN A 299 -15.65 35.41 -40.60
N LYS A 300 -15.27 34.33 -41.29
CA LYS A 300 -15.57 34.14 -42.72
C LYS A 300 -17.08 34.02 -42.97
N ILE A 301 -17.81 33.27 -42.14
CA ILE A 301 -19.28 33.20 -42.20
C ILE A 301 -19.89 34.59 -42.04
N ARG A 302 -19.44 35.35 -41.04
CA ARG A 302 -19.95 36.71 -40.79
C ARG A 302 -19.78 37.63 -42.00
N LEU A 303 -18.63 37.56 -42.67
CA LEU A 303 -18.35 38.35 -43.87
C LEU A 303 -19.24 37.94 -45.05
N LEU A 304 -19.43 36.63 -45.27
CA LEU A 304 -20.30 36.13 -46.35
C LEU A 304 -21.76 36.56 -46.15
N ASN A 305 -22.26 36.53 -44.91
CA ASN A 305 -23.61 37.01 -44.61
C ASN A 305 -23.74 38.53 -44.85
N GLN A 306 -22.73 39.33 -44.52
CA GLN A 306 -22.75 40.78 -44.79
C GLN A 306 -22.81 41.08 -46.30
N GLU A 307 -22.09 40.33 -47.13
CA GLU A 307 -22.16 40.51 -48.59
C GLU A 307 -23.56 40.21 -49.16
N GLN A 308 -24.24 39.18 -48.64
CA GLN A 308 -25.59 38.81 -49.09
C GLN A 308 -26.64 39.89 -48.82
N TYR A 309 -26.57 40.58 -47.66
CA TYR A 309 -27.51 41.67 -47.34
C TYR A 309 -27.20 43.00 -48.05
N SER A 310 -26.02 43.11 -48.67
CA SER A 310 -25.59 44.31 -49.39
C SER A 310 -25.85 44.27 -50.91
N ARG A 311 -26.27 43.11 -51.43
CA ARG A 311 -26.76 42.95 -52.82
C ARG A 311 -28.28 43.02 -52.85
#